data_AF-A0A6F8YSQ0-F1
#
_entry.id   AF-A0A6F8YSQ0-F1
#
_cell.length_a   1.000
_cell.length_b   1.000
_cell.length_c   1.000
_cell.angle_alpha   90.00
_cell.angle_beta   90.00
_cell.angle_gamma   90.00
#
_symmetry.space_group_name_H-M   'P 1'
#
loop_
_entity.id
_entity.type
_entity.pdbx_description
1 polymer ?
#
loop_
_entity_poly.entity_id
_entity_poly.type
_entity_poly.pdbx_seq_one_letter_code
_entity_poly.pdbx_strand_id
1 'polypeptide(L)'
;MHILVDLTRVAVHRSTDGEPQTRRMGGIVKVADLDYYVVMEGGGRAAALVVEEFVLAGDHTAAGLASATWTANGWSPSLSLRIRKDGNLRERVAYATRPGAAAAFRALGGGELPGEPDLRRQLRDYEPLNTAPPLRLGLTDSPYYRILFAGEPADPAAHPNLRQIGNGVAWCVDITVPEGTNPGPDLRAARDAMRRNRLIPVTIERFY
;
A
#
# COMPACT_ATOMS: atom_id res chain seq x y z
N MET A 1 -8.57 -10.01 -31.62
CA MET A 1 -9.61 -10.49 -30.67
C MET A 1 -9.28 -9.88 -29.32
N HIS A 2 -9.87 -8.72 -29.02
CA HIS A 2 -9.59 -7.96 -27.80
C HIS A 2 -10.53 -8.43 -26.69
N ILE A 3 -9.98 -8.92 -25.58
CA ILE A 3 -10.76 -9.24 -24.39
C ILE A 3 -10.66 -8.03 -23.46
N LEU A 4 -11.73 -7.23 -23.46
CA LEU A 4 -11.99 -6.19 -22.46
C LEU A 4 -12.40 -6.91 -21.17
N VAL A 5 -11.66 -6.72 -20.08
CA VAL A 5 -12.10 -7.21 -18.76
C VAL A 5 -13.03 -6.16 -18.16
N ASP A 6 -14.31 -6.52 -18.02
CA ASP A 6 -15.36 -5.69 -17.41
C ASP A 6 -15.19 -5.69 -15.88
N LEU A 7 -14.93 -4.50 -15.31
CA LEU A 7 -14.78 -4.27 -13.86
C LEU A 7 -16.07 -3.76 -13.19
N THR A 8 -17.21 -3.78 -13.88
CA THR A 8 -18.48 -3.33 -13.28
C THR A 8 -19.16 -4.43 -12.45
N ARG A 9 -18.82 -4.48 -11.14
CA ARG A 9 -19.78 -4.77 -10.05
C ARG A 9 -19.10 -4.63 -8.69
N VAL A 10 -19.05 -3.41 -8.18
CA VAL A 10 -18.97 -3.17 -6.73
C VAL A 10 -20.30 -2.54 -6.32
N ALA A 11 -21.10 -3.30 -5.58
CA ALA A 11 -22.34 -2.80 -5.00
C ALA A 11 -22.01 -1.69 -3.99
N VAL A 12 -22.54 -0.50 -4.23
CA VAL A 12 -22.42 0.66 -3.34
C VAL A 12 -23.32 0.43 -2.14
N HIS A 13 -22.76 0.08 -0.98
CA HIS A 13 -23.45 0.18 0.29
C HIS A 13 -23.29 1.61 0.81
N ARG A 14 -24.39 2.38 0.84
CA ARG A 14 -24.40 3.73 1.42
C ARG A 14 -24.29 3.62 2.94
N SER A 15 -23.15 4.03 3.51
CA SER A 15 -23.06 4.29 4.94
C SER A 15 -23.56 5.70 5.22
N THR A 16 -24.68 5.78 5.92
CA THR A 16 -25.10 6.98 6.64
C THR A 16 -24.29 7.06 7.93
N ASP A 17 -23.44 8.08 8.08
CA ASP A 17 -23.26 8.83 9.33
C ASP A 17 -22.19 9.93 9.15
N GLY A 18 -22.48 11.09 9.75
CA GLY A 18 -21.85 12.38 9.43
C GLY A 18 -20.42 12.56 9.96
N GLU A 19 -19.52 12.98 9.07
CA GLU A 19 -18.18 13.47 9.41
C GLU A 19 -18.17 14.98 9.70
N PRO A 20 -17.33 15.44 10.66
CA PRO A 20 -17.03 16.85 10.82
C PRO A 20 -16.09 17.32 9.69
N GLN A 21 -16.56 18.28 8.91
CA GLN A 21 -15.80 18.90 7.82
C GLN A 21 -14.74 19.86 8.39
N THR A 22 -13.46 19.57 8.15
CA THR A 22 -12.39 20.55 8.39
C THR A 22 -12.05 21.28 7.09
N ARG A 23 -11.93 22.60 7.21
CA ARG A 23 -11.94 23.62 6.15
C ARG A 23 -10.70 23.59 5.24
N ARG A 24 -10.92 23.90 3.96
CA ARG A 24 -10.00 23.85 2.80
C ARG A 24 -8.83 24.85 2.84
N MET A 25 -7.64 24.38 2.42
CA MET A 25 -6.68 25.14 1.61
C MET A 25 -6.00 24.18 0.63
N GLY A 26 -6.30 24.29 -0.67
CA GLY A 26 -5.56 23.67 -1.78
C GLY A 26 -5.50 22.14 -1.86
N GLY A 27 -6.58 21.50 -2.32
CA GLY A 27 -6.63 20.07 -2.63
C GLY A 27 -7.25 19.24 -1.49
N ILE A 28 -8.33 18.52 -1.79
CA ILE A 28 -8.84 17.51 -0.86
C ILE A 28 -7.77 16.40 -0.86
N VAL A 29 -6.90 16.38 0.14
CA VAL A 29 -6.07 15.20 0.41
C VAL A 29 -7.04 14.12 0.87
N LYS A 30 -7.36 13.18 -0.01
CA LYS A 30 -8.13 11.99 0.38
C LYS A 30 -7.25 11.25 1.37
N VAL A 31 -7.70 11.14 2.61
CA VAL A 31 -7.02 10.35 3.64
C VAL A 31 -6.91 8.92 3.12
N ALA A 32 -5.69 8.44 2.91
CA ALA A 32 -5.50 7.09 2.41
C ALA A 32 -5.75 6.10 3.57
N ASP A 33 -6.55 5.05 3.35
CA ASP A 33 -6.65 3.97 4.35
C ASP A 33 -5.25 3.45 4.70
N LEU A 34 -5.07 3.09 5.97
CA LEU A 34 -3.81 2.56 6.46
C LEU A 34 -3.59 1.13 5.96
N ASP A 35 -2.33 0.81 5.74
CA ASP A 35 -1.85 -0.52 5.39
C ASP A 35 -1.35 -1.23 6.64
N TYR A 36 -1.67 -2.51 6.77
CA TYR A 36 -1.25 -3.31 7.91
C TYR A 36 -0.47 -4.53 7.43
N TYR A 37 0.69 -4.75 8.06
CA TYR A 37 1.54 -5.91 7.82
C TYR A 37 1.88 -6.56 9.14
N VAL A 38 1.78 -7.89 9.21
CA VAL A 38 2.21 -8.66 10.37
C VAL A 38 3.53 -9.33 10.02
N VAL A 39 4.56 -9.06 10.83
CA VAL A 39 5.82 -9.81 10.76
C VAL A 39 5.63 -11.05 11.62
N MET A 40 5.71 -12.22 11.00
CA MET A 40 5.57 -13.51 11.69
C MET A 40 6.92 -13.96 12.25
N GLU A 41 6.90 -14.75 13.32
CA GLU A 41 8.02 -15.60 13.75
C GLU A 41 7.77 -17.06 13.38
N GLY A 42 8.75 -17.91 13.66
CA GLY A 42 8.57 -19.36 13.58
C GLY A 42 7.37 -19.82 14.42
N GLY A 43 6.68 -20.87 13.96
CA GLY A 43 5.51 -21.40 14.65
C GLY A 43 4.23 -20.57 14.49
N GLY A 44 4.18 -19.61 13.56
CA GLY A 44 2.94 -18.87 13.24
C GLY A 44 2.57 -17.78 14.24
N ARG A 45 3.50 -17.39 15.13
CA ARG A 45 3.30 -16.32 16.10
C ARG A 45 3.59 -14.95 15.47
N ALA A 46 2.83 -13.91 15.82
CA ALA A 46 3.17 -12.54 15.44
C ALA A 46 4.39 -12.03 16.23
N ALA A 47 5.35 -11.43 15.54
CA ALA A 47 6.50 -10.73 16.09
C ALA A 47 6.22 -9.22 16.23
N ALA A 48 5.56 -8.65 15.23
CA ALA A 48 5.29 -7.23 15.13
C ALA A 48 4.11 -6.94 14.20
N LEU A 49 3.44 -5.81 14.44
CA LEU A 49 2.47 -5.22 13.52
C LEU A 49 3.05 -3.91 12.99
N VAL A 50 3.23 -3.83 11.67
CA VAL A 50 3.62 -2.60 10.97
C VAL A 50 2.36 -1.95 10.43
N VAL A 51 2.21 -0.66 10.71
CA VAL A 51 1.13 0.19 10.18
C VAL A 51 1.78 1.23 9.28
N GLU A 52 1.28 1.39 8.06
CA GLU A 52 1.83 2.32 7.08
C GLU A 52 0.74 3.19 6.43
N GLU A 53 1.10 4.39 6.04
CA GLU A 53 0.33 5.28 5.20
C GLU A 53 1.19 5.71 4.01
N PHE A 54 0.74 5.38 2.80
CA PHE A 54 1.31 5.96 1.59
C PHE A 54 0.84 7.40 1.47
N VAL A 55 1.77 8.33 1.66
CA VAL A 55 1.52 9.76 1.50
C VAL A 55 1.60 10.07 0.01
N LEU A 56 0.48 10.48 -0.57
CA LEU A 56 0.37 10.78 -2.00
C LEU A 56 0.39 12.29 -2.24
N ALA A 57 1.06 12.72 -3.30
CA ALA A 57 0.93 14.06 -3.84
C ALA A 57 -0.44 14.28 -4.49
N GLY A 58 -0.78 15.53 -4.85
CA GLY A 58 -2.06 15.87 -5.47
C GLY A 58 -2.33 15.17 -6.81
N ASP A 59 -1.27 14.70 -7.47
CA ASP A 59 -1.33 13.91 -8.69
C ASP A 59 -1.28 12.40 -8.45
N HIS A 60 -1.44 11.94 -7.20
CA HIS A 60 -1.40 10.53 -6.78
C HIS A 60 -0.04 9.81 -6.91
N THR A 61 1.04 10.52 -7.21
CA THR A 61 2.39 9.97 -7.04
C THR A 61 2.73 9.82 -5.55
N ALA A 62 3.58 8.85 -5.21
CA ALA A 62 4.01 8.67 -3.84
C ALA A 62 5.03 9.76 -3.45
N ALA A 63 4.68 10.57 -2.45
CA ALA A 63 5.57 11.59 -1.87
C ALA A 63 6.38 11.03 -0.69
N GLY A 64 5.83 10.03 0.00
CA GLY A 64 6.48 9.41 1.14
C GLY A 64 5.72 8.25 1.73
N LEU A 65 6.30 7.67 2.78
CA LEU A 65 5.73 6.57 3.54
C LEU A 65 5.83 6.91 5.03
N ALA A 66 4.68 7.14 5.66
CA ALA A 66 4.60 7.32 7.11
C ALA A 66 4.30 5.98 7.75
N SER A 67 5.01 5.60 8.81
CA SER A 67 4.88 4.26 9.37
C SER A 67 5.18 4.18 10.86
N ALA A 68 4.71 3.11 11.50
CA ALA A 68 5.01 2.76 12.87
C ALA A 68 4.98 1.24 13.05
N THR A 69 5.74 0.73 14.02
CA THR A 69 5.69 -0.69 14.39
C THR A 69 5.21 -0.84 15.82
N TRP A 70 4.23 -1.71 16.04
CA TRP A 70 3.89 -2.22 17.35
C TRP A 70 4.59 -3.55 17.60
N THR A 71 5.19 -3.68 18.79
CA THR A 71 5.82 -4.91 19.28
C THR A 71 5.32 -5.22 20.69
N ALA A 72 5.77 -6.33 21.29
CA ALA A 72 5.49 -6.63 22.69
C ALA A 72 5.99 -5.55 23.68
N ASN A 73 6.94 -4.70 23.25
CA ASN A 73 7.48 -3.60 24.06
C ASN A 73 6.79 -2.26 23.75
N GLY A 74 5.71 -2.26 22.96
CA GLY A 74 4.98 -1.08 22.54
C GLY A 74 5.41 -0.55 21.16
N TRP A 75 5.10 0.73 20.91
CA TRP A 75 5.45 1.44 19.69
C TRP A 75 6.97 1.62 19.59
N SER A 76 7.54 1.20 18.46
CA SER A 76 8.96 1.28 18.17
C SER A 76 9.19 1.93 16.81
N PRO A 77 10.45 2.28 16.48
CA PRO A 77 10.81 2.64 15.11
C PRO A 77 10.31 1.60 14.09
N SER A 78 10.00 2.09 12.92
CA SER A 78 9.31 1.38 11.86
C SER A 78 10.21 0.34 11.19
N LEU A 79 9.66 -0.84 10.94
CA LEU A 79 10.29 -1.87 10.12
C LEU A 79 10.04 -1.67 8.62
N SER A 80 9.28 -0.65 8.24
CA SER A 80 8.80 -0.39 6.87
C SER A 80 9.88 -0.45 5.78
N LEU A 81 11.03 0.19 5.99
CA LEU A 81 12.13 0.12 5.03
C LEU A 81 12.84 -1.23 5.05
N ARG A 82 12.96 -1.85 6.23
CA ARG A 82 13.62 -3.14 6.39
C ARG A 82 12.85 -4.25 5.70
N ILE A 83 11.52 -4.28 5.82
CA ILE A 83 10.68 -5.28 5.13
C ILE A 83 10.76 -5.17 3.60
N ARG A 84 11.17 -4.01 3.07
CA ARG A 84 11.39 -3.81 1.62
C ARG A 84 12.79 -4.23 1.18
N LYS A 85 13.82 -4.06 2.02
CA LYS A 85 15.23 -4.30 1.69
C LYS A 85 15.72 -5.72 2.02
N ASP A 86 15.24 -6.31 3.11
CA ASP A 86 15.70 -7.60 3.62
C ASP A 86 14.74 -8.72 3.16
N GLY A 87 15.22 -9.59 2.26
CA GLY A 87 14.43 -10.70 1.72
C GLY A 87 13.98 -11.71 2.79
N ASN A 88 14.85 -12.05 3.75
CA ASN A 88 14.54 -13.01 4.80
C ASN A 88 13.47 -12.46 5.76
N LEU A 89 13.56 -11.17 6.08
CA LEU A 89 12.50 -10.52 6.86
C LEU A 89 11.19 -10.48 6.06
N ARG A 90 11.26 -10.13 4.78
CA ARG A 90 10.11 -10.02 3.90
C ARG A 90 9.35 -11.33 3.71
N GLU A 91 10.03 -12.47 3.67
CA GLU A 91 9.38 -13.79 3.59
C GLU A 91 8.43 -14.08 4.76
N ARG A 92 8.69 -13.44 5.91
CA ARG A 92 7.90 -13.56 7.13
C ARG A 92 6.77 -12.53 7.22
N VAL A 93 6.63 -11.63 6.25
CA VAL A 93 5.62 -10.58 6.25
C VAL A 93 4.33 -11.10 5.61
N ALA A 94 3.22 -10.90 6.32
CA ALA A 94 1.87 -11.14 5.80
C ALA A 94 1.10 -9.82 5.75
N TYR A 95 0.41 -9.57 4.63
CA TYR A 95 -0.60 -8.53 4.57
C TYR A 95 -1.74 -8.85 5.54
N ALA A 96 -2.21 -7.84 6.27
CA ALA A 96 -3.36 -7.96 7.16
C ALA A 96 -4.46 -6.95 6.79
N THR A 97 -5.70 -7.42 6.84
CA THR A 97 -6.86 -6.54 6.91
C THR A 97 -6.91 -5.88 8.29
N ARG A 98 -7.70 -4.82 8.46
CA ARG A 98 -7.88 -4.18 9.77
C ARG A 98 -8.31 -5.15 10.89
N PRO A 99 -9.24 -6.10 10.67
CA PRO A 99 -9.52 -7.16 11.65
C PRO A 99 -8.31 -8.06 11.95
N GLY A 100 -7.53 -8.44 10.94
CA GLY A 100 -6.30 -9.21 11.12
C GLY A 100 -5.23 -8.45 11.90
N ALA A 101 -5.09 -7.15 11.63
CA ALA A 101 -4.22 -6.25 12.37
C ALA A 101 -4.64 -6.14 13.84
N ALA A 102 -5.95 -6.05 14.12
CA ALA A 102 -6.47 -6.02 15.48
C ALA A 102 -6.20 -7.33 16.24
N ALA A 103 -6.31 -8.48 15.57
CA ALA A 103 -5.93 -9.76 16.16
C ALA A 103 -4.44 -9.83 16.47
N ALA A 104 -3.57 -9.40 15.55
CA ALA A 104 -2.13 -9.35 15.77
C ALA A 104 -1.74 -8.37 16.89
N PHE A 105 -2.35 -7.19 16.93
CA PHE A 105 -2.13 -6.20 17.99
C PHE A 105 -2.43 -6.78 19.38
N ARG A 106 -3.57 -7.47 19.53
CA ARG A 106 -3.93 -8.18 20.78
C ARG A 106 -2.95 -9.30 21.12
N ALA A 107 -2.58 -10.11 20.14
CA ALA A 107 -1.63 -11.21 20.34
C ALA A 107 -0.23 -10.73 20.78
N LEU A 108 0.11 -9.48 20.44
CA LEU A 108 1.35 -8.81 20.86
C LEU A 108 1.21 -8.10 22.21
N GLY A 109 0.14 -8.35 22.98
CA GLY A 109 -0.09 -7.73 24.29
C GLY A 109 -0.72 -6.34 24.22
N GLY A 110 -1.14 -5.89 23.03
CA GLY A 110 -1.99 -4.72 22.88
C GLY A 110 -3.43 -4.98 23.35
N GLY A 111 -4.19 -3.91 23.56
CA GLY A 111 -5.63 -3.98 23.82
C GLY A 111 -6.45 -3.97 22.52
N GLU A 112 -7.46 -3.12 22.48
CA GLU A 112 -8.15 -2.81 21.23
C GLU A 112 -7.23 -2.02 20.28
N LEU A 113 -7.25 -2.35 18.99
CA LEU A 113 -6.50 -1.60 17.99
C LEU A 113 -7.10 -0.18 17.87
N PRO A 114 -6.30 0.89 18.07
CA PRO A 114 -6.81 2.25 17.97
C PRO A 114 -7.46 2.57 16.62
N GLY A 115 -8.37 3.54 16.62
CA GLY A 115 -8.94 4.12 15.40
C GLY A 115 -7.83 4.64 14.48
N GLU A 116 -8.07 4.64 13.16
CA GLU A 116 -7.07 5.18 12.22
C GLU A 116 -6.64 6.63 12.51
N PRO A 117 -7.51 7.55 12.98
CA PRO A 117 -7.07 8.89 13.39
C PRO A 117 -6.02 8.87 14.50
N ASP A 118 -6.12 7.95 15.46
CA ASP A 118 -5.16 7.81 16.56
C ASP A 118 -3.90 7.07 16.12
N LEU A 119 -4.03 6.08 15.23
CA LEU A 119 -2.89 5.40 14.62
C LEU A 119 -2.02 6.37 13.82
N ARG A 120 -2.61 7.32 13.08
CA ARG A 120 -1.85 8.36 12.35
C ARG A 120 -0.96 9.19 13.27
N ARG A 121 -1.34 9.39 14.53
CA ARG A 121 -0.50 10.09 15.53
C ARG A 121 0.73 9.29 15.96
N GLN A 122 0.74 7.98 15.68
CA GLN A 122 1.87 7.09 15.97
C GLN A 122 2.83 6.97 14.79
N LEU A 123 2.43 7.35 13.56
CA LEU A 123 3.25 7.26 12.34
C LEU A 123 4.35 8.34 12.33
N ARG A 124 5.29 8.24 13.27
CA ARG A 124 6.36 9.22 13.47
C ARG A 124 7.53 9.03 12.51
N ASP A 125 7.64 7.85 11.90
CA ASP A 125 8.71 7.56 10.96
C ASP A 125 8.21 7.81 9.53
N TYR A 126 8.60 8.96 9.01
CA TYR A 126 8.34 9.38 7.64
C TYR A 126 9.59 9.19 6.79
N GLU A 127 9.48 8.35 5.76
CA GLU A 127 10.50 8.27 4.70
C GLU A 127 10.02 9.07 3.48
N PRO A 128 10.75 10.10 3.05
CA PRO A 128 10.48 10.75 1.76
C PRO A 128 10.79 9.78 0.61
N LEU A 129 9.82 9.56 -0.27
CA LEU A 129 10.04 8.79 -1.48
C LEU A 129 10.47 9.76 -2.58
N ASN A 130 11.75 9.69 -2.93
CA ASN A 130 12.34 10.64 -3.85
C ASN A 130 11.72 10.46 -5.25
N THR A 131 11.21 11.55 -5.83
CA THR A 131 10.68 11.56 -7.19
C THR A 131 11.85 11.64 -8.17
N ALA A 132 12.60 10.55 -8.33
CA ALA A 132 13.46 10.41 -9.49
C ALA A 132 12.59 10.44 -10.76
N PRO A 133 13.11 10.92 -11.91
CA PRO A 133 12.39 10.81 -13.17
C PRO A 133 11.89 9.38 -13.37
N PRO A 134 10.58 9.17 -13.63
CA PRO A 134 10.00 7.86 -13.71
C PRO A 134 10.76 6.96 -14.69
N LEU A 135 11.05 5.73 -14.30
CA LEU A 135 11.83 4.81 -15.13
C LEU A 135 11.02 4.45 -16.38
N ARG A 136 11.29 5.06 -17.53
CA ARG A 136 10.57 4.78 -18.78
C ARG A 136 11.00 3.41 -19.31
N LEU A 137 10.14 2.42 -19.15
CA LEU A 137 10.36 1.03 -19.60
C LEU A 137 9.71 0.73 -20.97
N GLY A 138 9.41 1.79 -21.74
CA GLY A 138 8.64 1.72 -22.98
C GLY A 138 7.17 1.40 -22.76
N LEU A 139 6.36 1.59 -23.80
CA LEU A 139 4.93 1.25 -23.90
C LEU A 139 3.95 2.31 -23.36
N THR A 140 3.50 3.18 -24.28
CA THR A 140 2.15 3.76 -24.43
C THR A 140 2.14 5.29 -24.59
N ASP A 141 1.25 5.76 -25.46
CA ASP A 141 0.98 7.18 -25.75
C ASP A 141 -0.08 7.78 -24.79
N SER A 142 -0.36 7.13 -23.66
CA SER A 142 -1.37 7.56 -22.68
C SER A 142 -0.76 7.69 -21.30
N PRO A 143 -1.17 8.69 -20.49
CA PRO A 143 -0.68 8.82 -19.14
C PRO A 143 -1.07 7.57 -18.33
N TYR A 144 -0.08 7.01 -17.63
CA TYR A 144 -0.29 5.84 -16.78
C TYR A 144 0.45 6.01 -15.47
N TYR A 145 -0.03 5.31 -14.45
CA TYR A 145 0.64 5.18 -13.17
C TYR A 145 1.37 3.86 -13.10
N ARG A 146 2.55 3.85 -12.50
CA ARG A 146 3.26 2.62 -12.16
C ARG A 146 3.31 2.46 -10.66
N ILE A 147 2.97 1.29 -10.17
CA ILE A 147 3.24 0.90 -8.79
C ILE A 147 4.40 -0.09 -8.80
N LEU A 148 5.47 0.24 -8.08
CA LEU A 148 6.62 -0.65 -7.89
C LEU A 148 6.41 -1.48 -6.62
N PHE A 149 6.82 -2.73 -6.66
CA PHE A 149 6.68 -3.66 -5.55
C PHE A 149 7.98 -4.38 -5.24
N ALA A 150 8.18 -4.65 -3.96
CA ALA A 150 9.20 -5.52 -3.42
C ALA A 150 8.61 -6.89 -3.06
N GLY A 151 9.41 -7.95 -3.16
CA GLY A 151 9.01 -9.32 -2.85
C GLY A 151 8.78 -10.17 -4.09
N GLU A 152 8.39 -11.41 -3.86
CA GLU A 152 8.02 -12.35 -4.90
C GLU A 152 6.52 -12.64 -4.83
N PRO A 153 5.81 -12.56 -5.96
CA PRO A 153 4.39 -12.88 -6.01
C PRO A 153 4.16 -14.36 -5.71
N ALA A 154 3.09 -14.68 -4.98
CA ALA A 154 2.71 -16.08 -4.74
C ALA A 154 2.23 -16.76 -6.03
N ASP A 155 1.47 -16.04 -6.85
CA ASP A 155 1.05 -16.44 -8.19
C ASP A 155 1.17 -15.25 -9.15
N PRO A 156 2.27 -15.12 -9.91
CA PRO A 156 2.40 -14.07 -10.91
C PRO A 156 1.42 -14.22 -12.07
N ALA A 157 1.00 -15.44 -12.44
CA ALA A 157 0.11 -15.69 -13.56
C ALA A 157 -1.34 -15.23 -13.30
N ALA A 158 -1.74 -15.17 -12.01
CA ALA A 158 -3.04 -14.61 -11.60
C ALA A 158 -3.19 -13.11 -11.88
N HIS A 159 -2.11 -12.41 -12.24
CA HIS A 159 -2.11 -10.95 -12.44
C HIS A 159 -1.51 -10.57 -13.80
N PRO A 160 -2.32 -10.51 -14.87
CA PRO A 160 -1.81 -10.33 -16.24
C PRO A 160 -1.08 -9.00 -16.48
N ASN A 161 -1.32 -7.98 -15.65
CA ASN A 161 -0.65 -6.68 -15.72
C ASN A 161 0.58 -6.59 -14.81
N LEU A 162 0.89 -7.64 -14.06
CA LEU A 162 2.08 -7.72 -13.22
C LEU A 162 3.27 -8.14 -14.08
N ARG A 163 4.33 -7.34 -14.05
CA ARG A 163 5.55 -7.60 -14.83
C ARG A 163 6.80 -7.39 -14.01
N GLN A 164 7.79 -8.23 -14.26
CA GLN A 164 9.10 -8.11 -13.66
C GLN A 164 9.91 -7.04 -14.39
N ILE A 165 10.72 -6.28 -13.66
CA ILE A 165 11.53 -5.18 -14.19
C ILE A 165 12.97 -5.24 -13.67
N GLY A 166 13.88 -4.53 -14.35
CA GLY A 166 15.27 -4.41 -13.94
C GLY A 166 16.01 -5.74 -13.91
N ASN A 167 15.69 -6.68 -14.83
CA ASN A 167 16.27 -8.02 -14.88
C ASN A 167 16.05 -8.83 -13.58
N GLY A 168 14.84 -8.79 -13.03
CA GLY A 168 14.47 -9.56 -11.84
C GLY A 168 14.55 -8.80 -10.53
N VAL A 169 14.85 -7.50 -10.55
CA VAL A 169 15.06 -6.70 -9.33
C VAL A 169 13.77 -6.31 -8.64
N ALA A 170 12.69 -6.09 -9.40
CA ALA A 170 11.40 -5.67 -8.83
C ALA A 170 10.23 -6.12 -9.70
N TRP A 171 9.04 -5.98 -9.15
CA TRP A 171 7.78 -6.19 -9.85
C TRP A 171 7.05 -4.85 -9.99
N CYS A 172 6.26 -4.70 -11.05
CA CYS A 172 5.41 -3.52 -11.20
C CYS A 172 4.09 -3.84 -11.88
N VAL A 173 3.12 -2.95 -11.63
CA VAL A 173 1.85 -2.90 -12.35
C VAL A 173 1.71 -1.50 -12.94
N ASP A 174 1.41 -1.42 -14.23
CA ASP A 174 1.03 -0.18 -14.89
C ASP A 174 -0.49 -0.07 -14.96
N ILE A 175 -1.01 1.12 -14.68
CA ILE A 175 -2.44 1.43 -14.63
C ILE A 175 -2.67 2.63 -15.54
N THR A 176 -3.26 2.38 -16.70
CA THR A 176 -3.74 3.45 -17.58
C THR A 176 -5.00 4.03 -17.00
N VAL A 177 -5.05 5.36 -16.87
CA VAL A 177 -6.21 6.07 -16.34
C VAL A 177 -6.66 7.10 -17.38
N PRO A 178 -7.93 7.09 -17.82
CA PRO A 178 -8.42 8.09 -18.76
C PRO A 178 -8.21 9.50 -18.23
N GLU A 179 -7.91 10.44 -19.12
CA GLU A 179 -7.71 11.83 -18.76
C GLU A 179 -8.93 12.39 -18.01
N GLY A 180 -8.68 13.21 -16.99
CA GLY A 180 -9.73 13.79 -16.15
C GLY A 180 -10.36 12.82 -15.13
N THR A 181 -9.96 11.55 -15.10
CA THR A 181 -10.46 10.58 -14.12
C THR A 181 -9.59 10.57 -12.86
N ASN A 182 -10.20 10.39 -11.69
CA ASN A 182 -9.48 10.22 -10.43
C ASN A 182 -8.85 8.81 -10.36
N PRO A 183 -7.51 8.67 -10.38
CA PRO A 183 -6.84 7.36 -10.36
C PRO A 183 -6.86 6.68 -8.98
N GLY A 184 -7.18 7.41 -7.90
CA GLY A 184 -7.01 6.93 -6.53
C GLY A 184 -7.69 5.58 -6.21
N PRO A 185 -8.95 5.32 -6.62
CA PRO A 185 -9.59 4.03 -6.41
C PRO A 185 -8.86 2.86 -7.08
N ASP A 186 -8.40 3.04 -8.32
CA ASP A 186 -7.73 1.98 -9.09
C ASP A 186 -6.33 1.69 -8.52
N LEU A 187 -5.60 2.74 -8.13
CA LEU A 187 -4.32 2.63 -7.44
C LEU A 187 -4.44 1.85 -6.12
N ARG A 188 -5.50 2.12 -5.35
CA ARG A 188 -5.80 1.39 -4.11
C ARG A 188 -6.12 -0.06 -4.39
N ALA A 189 -7.03 -0.33 -5.33
CA ALA A 189 -7.42 -1.70 -5.68
C ALA A 189 -6.21 -2.53 -6.15
N ALA A 190 -5.33 -1.95 -6.95
CA ALA A 190 -4.10 -2.60 -7.40
C ALA A 190 -3.15 -2.90 -6.24
N ARG A 191 -2.92 -1.95 -5.31
CA ARG A 191 -2.12 -2.19 -4.10
C ARG A 191 -2.70 -3.30 -3.25
N ASP A 192 -4.01 -3.31 -3.01
CA ASP A 192 -4.69 -4.35 -2.24
C ASP A 192 -4.52 -5.72 -2.87
N ALA A 193 -4.70 -5.82 -4.19
CA ALA A 193 -4.52 -7.06 -4.93
C ALA A 193 -3.09 -7.59 -4.81
N MET A 194 -2.09 -6.74 -5.04
CA MET A 194 -0.68 -7.14 -4.96
C MET A 194 -0.26 -7.52 -3.54
N ARG A 195 -0.76 -6.82 -2.50
CA ARG A 195 -0.50 -7.17 -1.10
C ARG A 195 -1.03 -8.54 -0.71
N ARG A 196 -2.21 -8.93 -1.20
CA ARG A 196 -2.72 -10.29 -1.04
C ARG A 196 -1.83 -11.33 -1.71
N ASN A 197 -1.11 -10.93 -2.77
CA ASN A 197 -0.13 -11.75 -3.47
C ASN A 197 1.31 -11.62 -2.92
N ARG A 198 1.48 -11.23 -1.64
CA ARG A 198 2.77 -11.11 -0.93
C ARG A 198 3.71 -9.99 -1.40
N LEU A 199 3.24 -9.11 -2.29
CA LEU A 199 4.02 -7.97 -2.75
C LEU A 199 3.82 -6.75 -1.84
N ILE A 200 4.91 -6.04 -1.56
CA ILE A 200 4.91 -4.83 -0.72
C ILE A 200 5.10 -3.62 -1.64
N PRO A 201 4.14 -2.66 -1.70
CA PRO A 201 4.29 -1.46 -2.52
C PRO A 201 5.50 -0.65 -2.06
N VAL A 202 6.28 -0.15 -3.01
CA VAL A 202 7.51 0.64 -2.79
C VAL A 202 7.26 2.10 -3.12
N THR A 203 6.70 2.39 -4.30
CA THR A 203 6.40 3.74 -4.76
C THR A 203 5.28 3.72 -5.81
N ILE A 204 4.70 4.89 -6.07
CA ILE A 204 3.74 5.14 -7.15
C ILE A 204 4.31 6.28 -8.00
N GLU A 205 4.54 6.00 -9.28
CA GLU A 205 5.07 6.95 -10.26
C GLU A 205 3.98 7.29 -11.28
N ARG A 206 4.06 8.47 -11.89
CA ARG A 206 3.17 8.91 -12.97
C ARG A 206 3.98 9.17 -14.24
N PHE A 207 3.50 8.68 -15.36
CA PHE A 207 4.09 8.84 -16.68
C PHE A 207 3.20 9.71 -17.56
N TYR A 208 3.85 10.51 -18.41
CA TYR A 208 3.26 11.35 -19.45
C TYR A 208 3.87 11.00 -20.80
#